data_AF-A0A1W9QQR8-F1
#
_entry.id   AF-A0A1W9QQR8-F1
#
_cell.length_a   1.000
_cell.length_b   1.000
_cell.length_c   1.000
_cell.angle_alpha   90.00
_cell.angle_beta   90.00
_cell.angle_gamma   90.00
#
_symmetry.space_group_name_H-M   'P 1'
#
loop_
_entity.id
_entity.type
_entity.pdbx_description
1 polymer ?
#
loop_
_entity_poly.entity_id
_entity_poly.type
_entity_poly.pdbx_seq_one_letter_code
_entity_poly.pdbx_strand_id
1 'polypeptide(L)'
;MEDIITIEGLKGRDFPINPQDKLAVKMAMLFEGQCRIGAYAAIKKYGYTEQRYYQLLKLYEQGGSELIRDKKRGSDKKPVRTKEVTNQIIRMRFLDPLTNSYAEPCKRERKTRS
;
A
#
# COMPACT_ATOMS: atom_id res chain seq x y z
N MET A 1 -22.18 -5.54 -7.61
CA MET A 1 -22.87 -5.78 -6.32
C MET A 1 -21.94 -5.27 -5.27
N GLU A 2 -22.39 -4.30 -4.46
CA GLU A 2 -21.58 -3.73 -3.39
C GLU A 2 -21.71 -4.67 -2.19
N ASP A 3 -20.63 -5.40 -1.89
CA ASP A 3 -20.61 -6.32 -0.76
C ASP A 3 -20.52 -5.51 0.55
N ILE A 4 -21.67 -5.17 1.11
CA ILE A 4 -21.76 -4.46 2.39
C ILE A 4 -21.23 -5.39 3.49
N ILE A 5 -20.24 -4.93 4.25
CA ILE A 5 -19.72 -5.67 5.39
C ILE A 5 -20.49 -5.26 6.63
N THR A 6 -21.16 -6.21 7.27
CA THR A 6 -21.96 -5.93 8.46
C THR A 6 -21.19 -6.25 9.74
N ILE A 7 -21.06 -5.26 10.62
CA ILE A 7 -20.66 -5.48 12.01
C ILE A 7 -21.90 -5.85 12.80
N GLU A 8 -21.87 -6.99 13.46
CA GLU A 8 -22.97 -7.35 14.36
C GLU A 8 -22.89 -6.48 15.61
N GLY A 9 -24.02 -5.86 15.99
CA GLY A 9 -24.14 -5.11 17.23
C GLY A 9 -24.80 -5.91 18.35
N LEU A 10 -24.99 -5.27 19.49
CA LEU A 10 -25.85 -5.80 20.56
C LEU A 10 -27.32 -5.53 20.19
N LYS A 11 -28.20 -6.51 20.41
CA LYS A 11 -29.66 -6.40 20.21
C LYS A 11 -30.10 -6.06 18.76
N GLY A 12 -29.45 -6.68 17.76
CA GLY A 12 -29.86 -6.56 16.35
C GLY A 12 -29.58 -5.19 15.71
N ARG A 13 -28.77 -4.34 16.36
CA ARG A 13 -28.29 -3.08 15.79
C ARG A 13 -27.04 -3.34 14.96
N ASP A 14 -27.26 -3.83 13.76
CA ASP A 14 -26.19 -4.13 12.84
C ASP A 14 -25.68 -2.85 12.17
N PHE A 15 -24.35 -2.73 12.05
CA PHE A 15 -23.71 -1.55 11.47
C PHE A 15 -23.10 -1.90 10.10
N PRO A 16 -23.69 -1.43 8.99
CA PRO A 16 -23.16 -1.69 7.66
C PRO A 16 -21.98 -0.77 7.36
N ILE A 17 -20.90 -1.35 6.83
CA ILE A 17 -19.69 -0.65 6.40
C ILE A 17 -19.54 -0.79 4.90
N ASN A 18 -19.21 0.33 4.26
CA ASN A 18 -18.90 0.36 2.84
C ASN A 18 -17.52 -0.30 2.61
N PRO A 19 -17.42 -1.36 1.78
CA PRO A 19 -16.16 -2.05 1.50
C PRO A 19 -15.11 -1.17 0.79
N GLN A 20 -15.54 -0.09 0.13
CA GLN A 20 -14.61 0.84 -0.53
C GLN A 20 -13.77 1.65 0.47
N ASP A 21 -14.29 1.88 1.67
CA ASP A 21 -13.55 2.53 2.73
C ASP A 21 -12.63 1.51 3.44
N LYS A 22 -11.43 1.36 2.87
CA LYS A 22 -10.39 0.47 3.41
C LYS A 22 -9.99 0.83 4.84
N LEU A 23 -10.14 2.08 5.27
CA LEU A 23 -9.82 2.47 6.64
C LEU A 23 -10.87 1.92 7.58
N ALA A 24 -12.15 2.14 7.27
CA ALA A 24 -13.28 1.62 8.05
C ALA A 24 -13.24 0.09 8.16
N VAL A 25 -12.97 -0.61 7.05
CA VAL A 25 -12.87 -2.08 7.02
C VAL A 25 -11.77 -2.60 7.95
N LYS A 26 -10.59 -1.98 7.96
CA LYS A 26 -9.49 -2.40 8.85
C LYS A 26 -9.83 -2.15 10.32
N MET A 27 -10.46 -1.03 10.63
CA MET A 27 -10.90 -0.74 12.00
C MET A 27 -11.96 -1.72 12.47
N ALA A 28 -12.97 -1.97 11.64
CA ALA A 28 -14.01 -2.95 11.89
C ALA A 28 -13.43 -4.32 12.23
N MET A 29 -12.47 -4.79 11.42
CA MET A 29 -11.77 -6.04 11.63
C MET A 29 -11.04 -6.07 12.98
N LEU A 30 -10.31 -5.01 13.34
CA LEU A 30 -9.58 -4.95 14.61
C LEU A 30 -10.53 -4.92 15.81
N PHE A 31 -11.61 -4.14 15.75
CA PHE A 31 -12.58 -4.05 16.83
C PHE A 31 -13.37 -5.34 17.01
N GLU A 32 -13.89 -5.93 15.93
CA GLU A 32 -14.57 -7.22 16.02
C GLU A 32 -13.62 -8.33 16.48
N GLY A 33 -12.39 -8.34 15.97
CA GLY A 33 -11.36 -9.32 16.32
C GLY A 33 -10.92 -9.23 17.78
N GLN A 34 -10.76 -8.03 18.34
CA GLN A 34 -10.33 -7.85 19.72
C GLN A 34 -11.48 -7.96 20.73
N CYS A 35 -12.68 -7.52 20.37
CA CYS A 35 -13.78 -7.40 21.34
C CYS A 35 -14.81 -8.52 21.29
N ARG A 36 -15.07 -9.15 20.13
CA ARG A 36 -16.25 -10.02 19.96
C ARG A 36 -15.92 -11.45 19.52
N ILE A 37 -15.33 -11.61 18.34
CA ILE A 37 -15.22 -12.92 17.66
C ILE A 37 -13.82 -13.55 17.73
N GLY A 38 -12.82 -12.78 18.17
CA GLY A 38 -11.42 -13.21 18.19
C GLY A 38 -10.70 -12.97 16.85
N ALA A 39 -9.37 -12.87 16.92
CA ALA A 39 -8.51 -12.52 15.79
C ALA A 39 -8.72 -13.44 14.58
N TYR A 40 -8.70 -14.76 14.77
CA TYR A 40 -8.79 -15.74 13.66
C TYR A 40 -10.13 -15.67 12.91
N ALA A 41 -11.24 -15.51 13.64
CA ALA A 41 -12.57 -15.37 13.04
C ALA A 41 -12.69 -14.06 12.25
N ALA A 42 -12.16 -12.96 12.78
CA ALA A 42 -12.12 -11.68 12.08
C ALA A 42 -11.26 -11.75 10.82
N ILE A 43 -10.06 -12.34 10.90
CA ILE A 43 -9.18 -12.54 9.74
C ILE A 43 -9.92 -13.25 8.60
N LYS A 44 -10.66 -14.32 8.91
CA LYS A 44 -11.46 -15.08 7.94
C LYS A 44 -12.64 -14.28 7.38
N LYS A 45 -13.36 -13.53 8.23
CA LYS A 45 -14.53 -12.72 7.83
C LYS A 45 -14.14 -11.58 6.88
N TYR A 46 -13.02 -10.92 7.14
CA TYR A 46 -12.56 -9.76 6.38
C TYR A 46 -11.55 -10.10 5.27
N GLY A 47 -11.13 -11.37 5.15
CA GLY A 47 -10.25 -11.82 4.07
C GLY A 47 -8.81 -11.35 4.19
N TYR A 48 -8.29 -11.14 5.40
CA TYR A 48 -6.91 -10.74 5.63
C TYR A 48 -6.01 -11.94 5.94
N THR A 49 -4.70 -11.72 5.93
CA THR A 49 -3.74 -12.68 6.48
C THR A 49 -3.50 -12.40 7.97
N GLU A 50 -3.13 -13.42 8.72
CA GLU A 50 -2.81 -13.30 10.14
C GLU A 50 -1.69 -12.30 10.42
N GLN A 51 -0.61 -12.36 9.64
CA GLN A 51 0.51 -11.41 9.75
C GLN A 51 0.04 -9.97 9.57
N ARG A 52 -0.86 -9.73 8.60
CA ARG A 52 -1.39 -8.39 8.33
C ARG A 52 -2.25 -7.88 9.49
N TYR A 53 -3.04 -8.75 10.12
CA TYR A 53 -3.84 -8.40 11.30
C TYR A 53 -2.95 -7.89 12.44
N TYR A 54 -1.91 -8.63 12.83
CA TYR A 54 -1.02 -8.22 13.92
C TYR A 54 -0.17 -6.99 13.59
N GLN A 55 0.22 -6.81 12.32
CA GLN A 55 0.85 -5.57 11.88
C GLN A 55 -0.08 -4.36 12.07
N LEU A 56 -1.34 -4.49 11.66
CA LEU A 56 -2.34 -3.43 11.81
C LEU A 56 -2.67 -3.15 13.28
N LEU A 57 -2.76 -4.18 14.11
CA LEU A 57 -2.97 -4.04 15.55
C LEU A 57 -1.82 -3.24 16.19
N LYS A 58 -0.57 -3.61 15.90
CA LYS A 58 0.60 -2.88 16.41
C LYS A 58 0.63 -1.42 15.93
N LEU A 59 0.29 -1.17 14.65
CA LEU A 59 0.22 0.19 14.13
C LEU A 59 -0.90 1.01 14.79
N TYR A 60 -2.04 0.37 15.09
CA TYR A 60 -3.13 0.99 15.82
C TYR A 60 -2.72 1.41 17.23
N GLU A 61 -2.05 0.52 17.97
CA GLU A 61 -1.57 0.80 19.33
C GLU A 61 -0.55 1.94 19.36
N GLN A 62 0.24 2.10 18.30
CA GLN A 62 1.27 3.14 18.20
C GLN A 62 0.73 4.52 17.83
N GLY A 63 -0.30 4.61 17.00
CA GLY A 63 -0.75 5.90 16.44
C GLY A 63 -2.15 5.89 15.87
N GLY A 64 -2.98 4.95 16.30
CA GLY A 64 -4.40 4.88 16.02
C GLY A 64 -4.75 4.78 14.54
N SER A 65 -5.80 5.49 14.16
CA SER A 65 -6.38 5.50 12.82
C SER A 65 -5.42 6.02 11.74
N GLU A 66 -4.59 7.00 12.07
CA GLU A 66 -3.70 7.68 11.12
C GLU A 66 -2.59 6.76 10.61
N LEU A 67 -2.09 5.84 11.44
CA LEU A 67 -1.06 4.87 11.02
C LEU A 67 -1.61 3.69 10.22
N ILE A 68 -2.90 3.37 10.37
CA ILE A 68 -3.58 2.32 9.60
C ILE A 68 -3.97 2.80 8.18
N ARG A 69 -4.16 4.12 8.02
CA ARG A 69 -4.55 4.73 6.76
C ARG A 69 -3.55 4.37 5.66
N ASP A 70 -4.09 4.00 4.49
CA ASP A 70 -3.24 3.65 3.35
C ASP A 70 -2.42 4.86 2.92
N LYS A 71 -1.10 4.75 3.00
CA LYS A 71 -0.17 5.73 2.44
C LYS A 71 -0.05 5.52 0.94
N LYS A 72 0.28 6.59 0.23
CA LYS A 72 0.52 6.56 -1.22
C LYS A 72 1.57 5.48 -1.52
N ARG A 73 1.21 4.49 -2.32
CA ARG A 73 2.12 3.42 -2.72
C ARG A 73 3.16 4.01 -3.69
N GLY A 74 4.43 3.98 -3.31
CA GLY A 74 5.52 4.50 -4.12
C GLY A 74 6.79 4.68 -3.31
N SER A 75 7.90 4.95 -4.01
CA SER A 75 9.11 5.36 -3.32
C SER A 75 8.93 6.80 -2.84
N ASP A 76 9.07 7.01 -1.53
CA ASP A 76 9.17 8.36 -0.96
C ASP A 76 10.51 9.04 -1.31
N LYS A 77 11.41 8.33 -2.02
CA LYS A 77 12.69 8.88 -2.45
C LYS A 77 12.46 9.99 -3.47
N LYS A 78 13.10 11.13 -3.22
CA LYS A 78 13.18 12.20 -4.21
C LYS A 78 13.80 11.62 -5.50
N PRO A 79 13.19 11.84 -6.68
CA PRO A 79 13.76 11.36 -7.93
C PRO A 79 15.12 12.02 -8.15
N VAL A 80 16.14 11.20 -8.49
CA VAL A 80 17.49 11.71 -8.81
C VAL A 80 17.45 12.62 -10.04
N ARG A 81 16.59 12.31 -11.03
CA ARG A 81 16.35 13.17 -12.19
C ARG A 81 15.36 14.27 -11.81
N THR A 82 15.87 15.46 -11.55
CA THR A 82 15.07 16.68 -11.42
C THR A 82 14.56 17.13 -12.80
N LYS A 83 13.55 18.01 -12.82
CA LYS A 83 13.03 18.58 -14.07
C LYS A 83 14.12 19.31 -14.87
N GLU A 84 15.01 20.01 -14.17
CA GLU A 84 16.15 20.70 -14.79
C GLU A 84 17.10 19.75 -15.48
N VAL A 85 17.52 18.67 -14.79
CA VAL A 85 18.35 17.62 -15.38
C VAL A 85 17.66 16.97 -16.57
N THR A 86 16.34 16.75 -16.48
CA THR A 86 15.55 16.20 -17.59
C THR A 86 15.53 17.15 -18.79
N ASN A 87 15.31 18.44 -18.58
CA ASN A 87 15.32 19.45 -19.63
C ASN A 87 16.71 19.62 -20.25
N GLN A 88 17.77 19.56 -19.45
CA GLN A 88 19.15 19.57 -19.96
C GLN A 88 19.43 18.33 -20.81
N ILE A 89 19.00 17.14 -20.38
CA ILE A 89 19.12 15.90 -21.18
C ILE A 89 18.37 16.04 -22.51
N ILE A 90 17.14 16.55 -22.51
CA ILE A 90 16.35 16.77 -23.74
C ILE A 90 17.04 17.78 -24.65
N ARG A 91 17.52 18.90 -24.09
CA ARG A 91 18.24 19.94 -24.84
C ARG A 91 19.52 19.38 -25.47
N MET A 92 20.32 18.63 -24.73
CA MET A 92 21.54 18.00 -25.25
C MET A 92 21.23 17.01 -26.37
N ARG A 93 20.13 16.23 -26.25
CA ARG A 93 19.67 15.33 -27.32
C ARG A 93 19.26 16.07 -28.59
N PHE A 94 18.69 17.26 -28.44
CA PHE A 94 18.30 18.09 -29.58
C PHE A 94 19.50 18.78 -30.23
N LEU A 95 20.44 19.27 -29.43
CA LEU A 95 21.63 19.98 -29.91
C LEU A 95 22.64 19.04 -30.57
N ASP A 96 22.86 17.85 -30.01
CA ASP A 96 23.84 16.89 -30.53
C ASP A 96 23.21 15.49 -30.71
N PRO A 97 22.51 15.24 -31.83
CA PRO A 97 21.86 13.96 -32.11
C PRO A 97 22.84 12.77 -32.14
N LEU A 98 24.11 13.03 -32.46
CA LEU A 98 25.19 12.03 -32.55
C LEU A 98 25.69 11.54 -31.18
N THR A 99 25.40 12.26 -30.09
CA THR A 99 25.80 11.84 -28.73
C THR A 99 25.10 10.54 -28.30
N ASN A 100 23.97 10.21 -28.93
CA ASN A 100 23.20 9.00 -28.63
C ASN A 100 23.70 7.73 -29.34
N SER A 101 24.54 7.86 -30.38
CA SER A 101 24.94 6.71 -31.23
C SER A 101 26.22 5.99 -30.81
N TYR A 102 26.97 6.50 -29.82
CA TYR A 102 28.27 5.93 -29.40
C TYR A 102 28.29 5.31 -27.99
N ALA A 103 27.14 5.20 -27.32
CA ALA A 103 27.07 4.37 -26.12
C ALA A 103 26.98 2.89 -26.57
N GLU A 104 28.13 2.25 -26.77
CA GLU A 104 28.17 0.79 -26.81
C GLU A 104 27.41 0.25 -25.60
N PRO A 105 26.50 -0.72 -25.77
CA PRO A 105 25.78 -1.29 -24.65
C PRO A 105 26.79 -1.93 -23.70
N CYS A 106 27.02 -1.27 -22.57
CA CYS A 106 27.74 -1.84 -21.44
C CYS A 106 27.06 -3.17 -21.09
N LYS A 107 27.70 -4.29 -21.45
CA LYS A 107 27.22 -5.63 -21.16
C LYS A 107 27.12 -5.79 -19.65
N ARG A 108 25.94 -5.53 -19.07
CA ARG A 108 25.65 -5.92 -17.69
C ARG A 108 25.57 -7.43 -17.65
N GLU A 109 26.69 -8.07 -17.31
CA GLU A 109 26.69 -9.46 -16.88
C GLU A 109 25.76 -9.58 -15.67
N ARG A 110 24.56 -10.12 -15.91
CA ARG A 110 23.70 -10.56 -14.81
C ARG A 110 24.38 -11.81 -14.25
N LYS A 111 25.13 -11.63 -13.16
CA LYS A 111 25.53 -12.75 -12.29
C LYS A 111 24.24 -13.37 -11.77
N THR A 112 23.77 -14.42 -12.43
CA THR A 112 22.81 -15.36 -11.84
C THR A 112 23.50 -15.95 -10.62
N ARG A 113 22.97 -15.65 -9.43
CA ARG A 113 23.35 -16.39 -8.23
C ARG A 113 22.76 -17.80 -8.39
N SER A 114 23.64 -18.76 -8.67
CA SER A 114 23.40 -20.18 -8.43
C SER A 114 23.52 -20.50 -6.95
#